data_AF-A0A0C2GFW3-F1
#
_entry.id   AF-A0A0C2GFW3-F1
#
_cell.length_a   1.000
_cell.length_b   1.000
_cell.length_c   1.000
_cell.angle_alpha   90.00
_cell.angle_beta   90.00
_cell.angle_gamma   90.00
#
_symmetry.space_group_name_H-M   'P 1'
#
loop_
_entity.id
_entity.type
_entity.pdbx_description
1 polymer ?
#
loop_
_entity_poly.entity_id
_entity_poly.type
_entity_poly.pdbx_seq_one_letter_code
_entity_poly.pdbx_strand_id
1 'polypeptide(L)'
;MYVLPPHSNNQLPPRNRSRSPDFERNEALRDSWAALKTQPDNFDAWIILLTQADQSNDLKLARDIYNRFLNKYPYCYGFWKKYADMERRHQNFSDALSVWERGILAIPLSIDLWLGFLSFMRELAPQSDRGIEKLRELYDRALSMAGYEFHSDRLWQDYIAWEEAQGEWRRVAEIYDRLIRIPTAMYKSHMERFEAIVNMCNPIDLVSEEELKDAFDVVRRKCDVGRAVSSMSMEKSQEGSQWGFTCQAPLSFIVLLGCYHNFWTALGLRFHLLFYSQCFSRCAQIDQIIIEEAVEVDAAAATDDSSDAKPKPVVRKTIHPEALPHFRTEILAQRYRWHKETEAMIIARMPFEEQIKRPYFHVKPLEAEQLKNWRLYLDFEIAEGNETRITVLFERCLIACAMYDQFWTKYARWAQKHRGSDAAREIYRRAQQHIPGNVRLALAFSAFEESLGTRKNTLSIYYKKSYIYR
;
A
#
# COMPACT_ATOMS: atom_id res chain seq x y z
N MET A 1 -5.43 0.45 -15.73
CA MET A 1 -4.42 0.69 -16.79
C MET A 1 -3.47 1.76 -16.29
N TYR A 2 -2.30 1.37 -15.78
CA TYR A 2 -1.30 2.31 -15.29
C TYR A 2 -0.42 2.77 -16.45
N VAL A 3 -0.96 3.73 -17.20
CA VAL A 3 -0.13 4.64 -17.99
C VAL A 3 0.31 5.68 -16.97
N LEU A 4 1.59 5.67 -16.56
CA LEU A 4 2.20 6.90 -16.03
C LEU A 4 1.75 8.00 -16.99
N PRO A 5 1.07 9.06 -16.52
CA PRO A 5 0.51 10.06 -17.42
C PRO A 5 1.61 10.43 -18.40
N PRO A 6 1.35 10.43 -19.73
CA PRO A 6 2.35 10.82 -20.69
C PRO A 6 2.90 12.14 -20.18
N HIS A 7 4.22 12.22 -19.98
CA HIS A 7 4.86 13.48 -19.65
C HIS A 7 4.49 14.43 -20.79
N SER A 8 3.39 15.17 -20.59
CA SER A 8 2.82 16.08 -21.56
C SER A 8 3.81 17.21 -21.67
N ASN A 9 4.77 17.09 -22.58
CA ASN A 9 5.84 18.04 -22.77
C ASN A 9 6.35 18.63 -21.44
N ASN A 10 6.99 17.81 -20.61
CA ASN A 10 7.91 18.34 -19.60
C ASN A 10 9.15 18.90 -20.32
N GLN A 11 8.95 19.93 -21.14
CA GLN A 11 9.90 21.01 -21.12
C GLN A 11 9.89 21.48 -19.67
N LEU A 12 10.95 21.16 -18.94
CA LEU A 12 11.42 22.03 -17.87
C LEU A 12 11.17 23.47 -18.33
N PRO A 13 10.60 24.36 -17.49
CA PRO A 13 10.28 25.72 -17.89
C PRO A 13 11.43 26.27 -18.72
N PRO A 14 11.14 26.94 -19.86
CA PRO A 14 12.15 27.31 -20.85
C PRO A 14 13.31 27.92 -20.10
N ARG A 15 14.53 27.36 -20.29
CA ARG A 15 15.79 27.78 -19.66
C ARG A 15 15.68 29.27 -19.35
N ASN A 16 15.34 29.61 -18.11
CA ASN A 16 15.15 31.01 -17.79
C ASN A 16 16.54 31.60 -17.99
N ARG A 17 16.71 32.43 -19.03
CA ARG A 17 17.96 33.14 -19.28
C ARG A 17 18.17 34.24 -18.22
N SER A 18 17.65 34.06 -17.01
CA SER A 18 18.20 34.72 -15.85
C SER A 18 19.66 34.31 -15.80
N ARG A 19 20.57 35.29 -15.86
CA ARG A 19 22.00 35.09 -15.62
C ARG A 19 22.15 34.04 -14.55
N SER A 20 22.80 32.91 -14.91
CA SER A 20 23.30 31.94 -13.95
C SER A 20 23.87 32.74 -12.78
N PRO A 21 23.45 32.51 -11.52
CA PRO A 21 24.08 33.13 -10.37
C PRO A 21 25.58 33.03 -10.58
N ASP A 22 26.29 34.13 -10.37
CA ASP A 22 27.71 34.18 -10.67
C ASP A 22 28.43 33.38 -9.58
N PHE A 23 28.37 32.05 -9.68
CA PHE A 23 28.86 31.07 -8.69
C PHE A 23 30.34 31.33 -8.35
N GLU A 24 31.07 31.89 -9.30
CA GLU A 24 32.48 32.26 -9.20
C GLU A 24 32.74 33.41 -8.23
N ARG A 25 31.72 34.22 -7.93
CA ARG A 25 31.78 35.31 -6.95
C ARG A 25 31.59 34.85 -5.52
N ASN A 26 30.96 33.69 -5.30
CA ASN A 26 30.86 33.14 -3.96
C ASN A 26 32.17 32.42 -3.63
N GLU A 27 33.06 33.13 -2.93
CA GLU A 27 34.40 32.64 -2.56
C GLU A 27 34.33 31.29 -1.84
N ALA A 28 33.32 31.08 -0.98
CA ALA A 28 33.15 29.84 -0.23
C ALA A 28 32.78 28.62 -1.11
N LEU A 29 32.18 28.83 -2.28
CA LEU A 29 31.75 27.75 -3.19
C LEU A 29 32.67 27.58 -4.40
N ARG A 30 33.64 28.48 -4.60
CA ARG A 30 34.47 28.54 -5.81
C ARG A 30 35.21 27.23 -6.04
N ASP A 31 35.85 26.70 -5.00
CA ASP A 31 36.67 25.49 -5.11
C ASP A 31 35.81 24.24 -5.36
N SER A 32 34.70 24.10 -4.64
CA SER A 32 33.73 23.01 -4.84
C SER A 32 33.12 23.04 -6.24
N TRP A 33 32.83 24.23 -6.77
CA TRP A 33 32.32 24.38 -8.13
C TRP A 33 33.40 24.09 -9.19
N ALA A 34 34.65 24.52 -8.95
CA ALA A 34 35.77 24.22 -9.84
C ALA A 34 36.04 22.70 -9.92
N ALA A 35 35.92 21.98 -8.80
CA ALA A 35 36.02 20.52 -8.76
C ALA A 35 34.93 19.84 -9.62
N LEU A 36 33.70 20.38 -9.64
CA LEU A 36 32.64 19.86 -10.50
C LEU A 36 32.81 20.22 -11.99
N LYS A 37 33.53 21.30 -12.31
CA LYS A 37 33.88 21.60 -13.71
C LYS A 37 34.84 20.56 -14.28
N THR A 38 35.79 20.08 -13.48
CA THR A 38 36.76 19.06 -13.91
C THR A 38 36.16 17.65 -13.84
N GLN A 39 35.33 17.37 -12.82
CA GLN A 39 34.69 16.08 -12.62
C GLN A 39 33.17 16.23 -12.38
N PRO A 40 32.36 16.45 -13.43
CA PRO A 40 30.92 16.69 -13.27
C PRO A 40 30.15 15.51 -12.65
N ASP A 41 30.68 14.29 -12.78
CA ASP A 41 30.07 13.05 -12.28
C ASP A 41 30.50 12.72 -10.83
N ASN A 42 31.39 13.51 -10.22
CA ASN A 42 31.83 13.29 -8.85
C ASN A 42 30.68 13.58 -7.86
N PHE A 43 30.06 12.52 -7.35
CA PHE A 43 28.91 12.62 -6.46
C PHE A 43 29.26 13.25 -5.11
N ASP A 44 30.43 12.93 -4.54
CA ASP A 44 30.85 13.49 -3.24
C ASP A 44 31.09 15.00 -3.34
N ALA A 45 31.65 15.48 -4.47
CA ALA A 45 31.79 16.91 -4.74
C ALA A 45 30.42 17.63 -4.83
N TRP A 46 29.40 16.97 -5.40
CA TRP A 46 28.02 17.50 -5.37
C TRP A 46 27.47 17.60 -3.94
N ILE A 47 27.74 16.60 -3.08
CA ILE A 47 27.25 16.61 -1.70
C ILE A 47 27.90 17.73 -0.88
N ILE A 48 29.21 17.94 -1.06
CA ILE A 48 29.93 19.06 -0.44
C ILE A 48 29.32 20.38 -0.89
N LEU A 49 29.12 20.56 -2.21
CA LEU A 49 28.54 21.79 -2.75
C LEU A 49 27.13 22.07 -2.20
N LEU A 50 26.26 21.05 -2.13
CA LEU A 50 24.91 21.19 -1.58
C LEU A 50 24.94 21.57 -0.10
N THR A 51 25.85 20.97 0.67
CA THR A 51 26.00 21.25 2.10
C THR A 51 26.47 22.69 2.33
N GLN A 52 27.43 23.17 1.54
CA GLN A 52 27.87 24.57 1.60
C GLN A 52 26.79 25.52 1.11
N ALA A 53 25.99 25.13 0.11
CA ALA A 53 24.86 25.93 -0.37
C ALA A 53 23.76 26.06 0.69
N ASP A 54 23.44 24.99 1.42
CA ASP A 54 22.49 25.02 2.54
C ASP A 54 22.97 25.90 3.70
N GLN A 55 24.29 26.00 3.90
CA GLN A 55 24.90 26.89 4.89
C GLN A 55 24.97 28.34 4.41
N SER A 56 24.92 28.56 3.09
CA SER A 56 24.86 29.91 2.53
C SER A 56 23.48 30.51 2.76
N ASN A 57 23.41 31.79 3.12
CA ASN A 57 22.14 32.50 3.25
C ASN A 57 21.57 32.95 1.88
N ASP A 58 22.05 32.36 0.77
CA ASP A 58 21.61 32.66 -0.59
C ASP A 58 20.67 31.55 -1.10
N LEU A 59 19.38 31.77 -0.87
CA LEU A 59 18.33 30.83 -1.27
C LEU A 59 18.29 30.61 -2.79
N LYS A 60 18.58 31.64 -3.60
CA LYS A 60 18.54 31.53 -5.07
C LYS A 60 19.65 30.62 -5.57
N LEU A 61 20.84 30.78 -4.99
CA LEU A 61 21.99 29.93 -5.24
C LEU A 61 21.71 28.48 -4.86
N ALA A 62 21.16 28.25 -3.67
CA ALA A 62 20.79 26.92 -3.21
C ALA A 62 19.77 26.24 -4.14
N ARG A 63 18.69 26.95 -4.54
CA ARG A 63 17.70 26.48 -5.52
C ARG A 63 18.36 26.01 -6.82
N ASP A 64 19.27 26.79 -7.37
CA ASP A 64 19.94 26.45 -8.62
C ASP A 64 20.85 25.22 -8.49
N ILE A 65 21.55 25.07 -7.36
CA ILE A 65 22.40 23.91 -7.09
C ILE A 65 21.54 22.65 -6.92
N TYR A 66 20.46 22.70 -6.13
CA TYR A 66 19.51 21.60 -5.99
C TYR A 66 18.90 21.19 -7.33
N ASN A 67 18.45 22.16 -8.14
CA ASN A 67 17.85 21.85 -9.44
C ASN A 67 18.84 21.19 -10.40
N ARG A 68 20.11 21.62 -10.41
CA ARG A 68 21.16 20.98 -11.23
C ARG A 68 21.48 19.57 -10.75
N PHE A 69 21.62 19.38 -9.44
CA PHE A 69 21.87 18.08 -8.84
C PHE A 69 20.72 17.10 -9.12
N LEU A 70 19.49 17.49 -8.83
CA LEU A 70 18.30 16.64 -8.98
C LEU A 70 17.92 16.38 -10.44
N ASN A 71 18.29 17.27 -11.37
CA ASN A 71 18.17 16.97 -12.80
C ASN A 71 19.13 15.84 -13.22
N LYS A 72 20.32 15.79 -12.61
CA LYS A 72 21.34 14.76 -12.87
C LYS A 72 21.07 13.45 -12.13
N TYR A 73 20.66 13.54 -10.87
CA TYR A 73 20.40 12.41 -9.98
C TYR A 73 18.96 12.47 -9.42
N PRO A 74 17.93 12.33 -10.29
CA PRO A 74 16.54 12.49 -9.86
C PRO A 74 16.09 11.42 -8.86
N TYR A 75 16.78 10.28 -8.78
CA TYR A 75 16.44 9.16 -7.87
C TYR A 75 17.02 9.31 -6.46
N CYS A 76 17.68 10.42 -6.16
CA CYS A 76 18.18 10.76 -4.83
C CYS A 76 17.08 11.40 -3.95
N TYR A 77 16.09 10.59 -3.54
CA TYR A 77 14.90 11.06 -2.80
C TYR A 77 15.19 11.94 -1.57
N GLY A 78 16.26 11.62 -0.81
CA GLY A 78 16.63 12.39 0.38
C GLY A 78 16.92 13.86 0.08
N PHE A 79 17.38 14.19 -1.13
CA PHE A 79 17.67 15.58 -1.53
C PHE A 79 16.44 16.32 -2.00
N TRP A 80 15.43 15.64 -2.55
CA TRP A 80 14.11 16.23 -2.77
C TRP A 80 13.48 16.67 -1.45
N LYS A 81 13.55 15.81 -0.43
CA LYS A 81 13.06 16.13 0.92
C LYS A 81 13.82 17.33 1.52
N LYS A 82 15.15 17.31 1.50
CA LYS A 82 15.96 18.45 1.98
C LYS A 82 15.62 19.77 1.25
N TYR A 83 15.42 19.71 -0.07
CA TYR A 83 15.06 20.89 -0.84
C TYR A 83 13.67 21.43 -0.45
N ALA A 84 12.67 20.55 -0.32
CA ALA A 84 11.34 20.97 0.09
C ALA A 84 11.34 21.54 1.53
N ASP A 85 12.08 20.91 2.44
CA ASP A 85 12.26 21.38 3.82
C ASP A 85 13.01 22.72 3.88
N MET A 86 13.98 22.96 3.00
CA MET A 86 14.64 24.27 2.85
C MET A 86 13.62 25.35 2.48
N GLU A 87 12.81 25.14 1.44
CA GLU A 87 11.79 26.11 1.03
C GLU A 87 10.75 26.37 2.13
N ARG A 88 10.33 25.30 2.82
CA ARG A 88 9.44 25.39 3.97
C ARG A 88 10.02 26.24 5.11
N ARG A 89 11.31 26.06 5.46
CA ARG A 89 12.00 26.87 6.49
C ARG A 89 12.02 28.36 6.14
N HIS A 90 12.09 28.70 4.86
CA HIS A 90 11.98 30.07 4.36
C HIS A 90 10.54 30.55 4.13
N GLN A 91 9.54 29.79 4.59
CA GLN A 91 8.10 30.08 4.45
C GLN A 91 7.60 30.16 2.99
N ASN A 92 8.35 29.61 2.03
CA ASN A 92 7.96 29.56 0.62
C ASN A 92 7.13 28.31 0.33
N PHE A 93 5.93 28.22 0.92
CA PHE A 93 5.08 27.03 0.84
C PHE A 93 4.71 26.62 -0.59
N SER A 94 4.49 27.59 -1.50
CA SER A 94 4.19 27.30 -2.91
C SER A 94 5.38 26.66 -3.63
N ASP A 95 6.61 27.13 -3.35
CA ASP A 95 7.82 26.55 -3.94
C ASP A 95 8.10 25.16 -3.34
N ALA A 96 7.90 25.00 -2.03
CA ALA A 96 8.00 23.71 -1.34
C ALA A 96 7.03 22.67 -1.95
N LEU A 97 5.78 23.06 -2.20
CA LEU A 97 4.78 22.22 -2.87
C LEU A 97 5.25 21.79 -4.28
N SER A 98 5.79 22.72 -5.06
CA SER A 98 6.36 22.43 -6.38
C SER A 98 7.54 21.46 -6.31
N VAL A 99 8.38 21.55 -5.27
CA VAL A 99 9.49 20.62 -5.05
C VAL A 99 8.96 19.21 -4.71
N TRP A 100 7.95 19.10 -3.84
CA TRP A 100 7.32 17.82 -3.51
C TRP A 100 6.72 17.15 -4.74
N GLU A 101 5.90 17.87 -5.51
CA GLU A 101 5.28 17.36 -6.75
C GLU A 101 6.33 16.89 -7.77
N ARG A 102 7.41 17.65 -7.96
CA ARG A 102 8.53 17.20 -8.82
C ARG A 102 9.23 15.96 -8.29
N GLY A 103 9.42 15.87 -6.97
CA GLY A 103 10.03 14.71 -6.33
C GLY A 103 9.22 13.42 -6.50
N ILE A 104 7.90 13.47 -6.25
CA ILE A 104 7.03 12.31 -6.43
C ILE A 104 6.84 11.95 -7.91
N LEU A 105 6.92 12.92 -8.84
CA LEU A 105 6.94 12.61 -10.27
C LEU A 105 8.26 11.96 -10.69
N ALA A 106 9.38 12.37 -10.09
CA ALA A 106 10.69 11.78 -10.35
C ALA A 106 10.79 10.36 -9.78
N ILE A 107 10.29 10.11 -8.57
CA ILE A 107 10.36 8.81 -7.89
C ILE A 107 8.99 8.43 -7.30
N PRO A 108 8.03 7.99 -8.14
CA PRO A 108 6.67 7.75 -7.67
C PRO A 108 6.53 6.62 -6.63
N LEU A 109 7.49 5.72 -6.55
CA LEU A 109 7.52 4.61 -5.59
C LEU A 109 8.23 4.95 -4.27
N SER A 110 8.74 6.17 -4.09
CA SER A 110 9.42 6.55 -2.86
C SER A 110 8.43 6.76 -1.72
N ILE A 111 8.31 5.76 -0.85
CA ILE A 111 7.47 5.82 0.36
C ILE A 111 7.85 7.02 1.24
N ASP A 112 9.15 7.31 1.38
CA ASP A 112 9.61 8.43 2.20
C ASP A 112 9.24 9.80 1.61
N LEU A 113 9.14 9.93 0.28
CA LEU A 113 8.66 11.18 -0.34
C LEU A 113 7.17 11.37 -0.14
N TRP A 114 6.37 10.31 -0.31
CA TRP A 114 4.94 10.38 -0.06
C TRP A 114 4.64 10.72 1.39
N LEU A 115 5.28 10.06 2.36
CA LEU A 115 5.10 10.37 3.78
C LEU A 115 5.50 11.81 4.12
N GLY A 116 6.61 12.29 3.55
CA GLY A 116 7.03 13.69 3.70
C GLY A 116 6.01 14.68 3.12
N PHE A 117 5.50 14.39 1.93
CA PHE A 117 4.50 15.23 1.26
C PHE A 117 3.15 15.22 2.00
N LEU A 118 2.68 14.06 2.44
CA LEU A 118 1.46 13.90 3.23
C LEU A 118 1.56 14.63 4.57
N SER A 119 2.72 14.56 5.24
CA SER A 119 2.97 15.34 6.46
C SER A 119 2.91 16.84 6.18
N PHE A 120 3.56 17.32 5.12
CA PHE A 120 3.53 18.72 4.72
C PHE A 120 2.11 19.21 4.40
N MET A 121 1.33 18.41 3.67
CA MET A 121 -0.04 18.76 3.31
C MET A 121 -0.99 18.73 4.52
N ARG A 122 -0.79 17.81 5.47
CA ARG A 122 -1.55 17.79 6.73
C ARG A 122 -1.35 19.06 7.56
N GLU A 123 -0.13 19.58 7.61
CA GLU A 123 0.16 20.84 8.33
C GLU A 123 -0.54 22.06 7.70
N LEU A 124 -0.73 22.05 6.37
CA LEU A 124 -1.35 23.15 5.64
C LEU A 124 -2.87 23.00 5.47
N ALA A 125 -3.41 21.80 5.70
CA ALA A 125 -4.81 21.51 5.48
C ALA A 125 -5.69 22.17 6.56
N PRO A 126 -6.73 22.94 6.17
CA PRO A 126 -7.70 23.43 7.13
C PRO A 126 -8.51 22.25 7.70
N GLN A 127 -8.84 22.30 8.99
CA GLN A 127 -9.71 21.34 9.70
C GLN A 127 -11.18 21.51 9.31
N SER A 128 -11.43 21.51 8.01
CA SER A 128 -12.75 21.59 7.38
C SER A 128 -12.96 20.30 6.59
N ASP A 129 -14.21 19.90 6.38
CA ASP A 129 -14.55 18.69 5.62
C ASP A 129 -13.86 18.65 4.25
N ARG A 130 -13.79 19.81 3.59
CA ARG A 130 -13.10 19.95 2.30
C ARG A 130 -11.59 19.73 2.39
N GLY A 131 -10.96 20.12 3.51
CA GLY A 131 -9.54 19.87 3.77
C GLY A 131 -9.25 18.39 4.01
N ILE A 132 -10.12 17.73 4.78
CA ILE A 132 -10.05 16.30 5.07
C ILE A 132 -10.21 15.49 3.77
N GLU A 133 -11.18 15.83 2.92
CA GLU A 133 -11.39 15.11 1.66
C GLU A 133 -10.21 15.25 0.70
N LYS A 134 -9.59 16.44 0.61
CA LYS A 134 -8.37 16.63 -0.18
C LYS A 134 -7.20 15.80 0.34
N LEU A 135 -7.09 15.61 1.66
CA LEU A 135 -6.07 14.73 2.23
C LEU A 135 -6.33 13.26 1.88
N ARG A 136 -7.60 12.82 1.89
CA ARG A 136 -7.99 11.47 1.44
C ARG A 136 -7.64 11.25 -0.02
N GLU A 137 -7.99 12.18 -0.90
CA GLU A 137 -7.61 12.15 -2.32
C GLU A 137 -6.09 12.03 -2.49
N LEU A 138 -5.32 12.72 -1.65
CA LEU A 138 -3.86 12.65 -1.68
C LEU A 138 -3.32 11.30 -1.18
N TYR A 139 -3.90 10.73 -0.12
CA TYR A 139 -3.57 9.36 0.32
C TYR A 139 -3.90 8.33 -0.76
N ASP A 140 -5.07 8.43 -1.39
CA ASP A 140 -5.45 7.53 -2.48
C ASP A 140 -4.52 7.67 -3.68
N ARG A 141 -4.11 8.90 -4.02
CA ARG A 141 -3.06 9.13 -5.02
C ARG A 141 -1.76 8.46 -4.61
N ALA A 142 -1.31 8.61 -3.38
CA ALA A 142 -0.08 7.99 -2.87
C ALA A 142 -0.14 6.45 -2.98
N LEU A 143 -1.25 5.84 -2.54
CA LEU A 143 -1.48 4.40 -2.62
C LEU A 143 -1.60 3.90 -4.06
N SER A 144 -2.20 4.69 -4.95
CA SER A 144 -2.28 4.32 -6.37
C SER A 144 -0.90 4.25 -7.03
N MET A 145 0.05 5.04 -6.56
CA MET A 145 1.41 5.12 -7.12
C MET A 145 2.37 4.16 -6.43
N ALA A 146 2.34 4.06 -5.10
CA ALA A 146 3.33 3.34 -4.30
C ALA A 146 2.76 2.23 -3.40
N GLY A 147 1.44 2.06 -3.34
CA GLY A 147 0.79 1.09 -2.45
C GLY A 147 1.05 -0.37 -2.80
N TYR A 148 1.51 -0.67 -4.03
CA TYR A 148 1.91 -2.02 -4.46
C TYR A 148 3.42 -2.28 -4.28
N GLU A 149 4.18 -1.32 -3.75
CA GLU A 149 5.58 -1.53 -3.39
C GLU A 149 5.67 -2.48 -2.18
N PHE A 150 6.65 -3.39 -2.18
CA PHE A 150 6.72 -4.47 -1.19
C PHE A 150 6.92 -3.96 0.24
N HIS A 151 7.63 -2.84 0.44
CA HIS A 151 7.85 -2.17 1.72
C HIS A 151 6.96 -0.91 1.88
N SER A 152 5.80 -0.89 1.24
CA SER A 152 4.83 0.20 1.36
C SER A 152 4.08 0.24 2.70
N ASP A 153 4.39 -0.67 3.63
CA ASP A 153 3.71 -0.86 4.92
C ASP A 153 3.54 0.45 5.70
N ARG A 154 4.59 1.29 5.74
CA ARG A 154 4.56 2.58 6.44
C ARG A 154 3.55 3.56 5.86
N LEU A 155 3.32 3.54 4.55
CA LEU A 155 2.34 4.40 3.88
C LEU A 155 0.92 4.00 4.25
N TRP A 156 0.63 2.69 4.23
CA TRP A 156 -0.65 2.15 4.65
C TRP A 156 -0.92 2.43 6.13
N GLN A 157 0.07 2.21 6.99
CA GLN A 157 -0.05 2.44 8.43
C GLN A 157 -0.26 3.93 8.78
N ASP A 158 0.40 4.86 8.07
CA ASP A 158 0.16 6.30 8.25
C ASP A 158 -1.27 6.69 7.86
N TYR A 159 -1.80 6.13 6.77
CA TYR A 159 -3.19 6.41 6.37
C TYR A 159 -4.20 5.82 7.34
N ILE A 160 -4.02 4.57 7.76
CA ILE A 160 -4.86 3.90 8.76
C ILE A 160 -4.85 4.67 10.08
N ALA A 161 -3.68 5.03 10.60
CA ALA A 161 -3.56 5.80 11.83
C ALA A 161 -4.23 7.17 11.74
N TRP A 162 -4.21 7.79 10.55
CA TRP A 162 -4.89 9.06 10.33
C TRP A 162 -6.42 8.92 10.35
N GLU A 163 -7.01 7.93 9.69
CA GLU A 163 -8.47 7.69 9.74
C GLU A 163 -8.92 7.18 11.13
N GLU A 164 -8.10 6.37 11.82
CA GLU A 164 -8.33 5.97 13.22
C GLU A 164 -8.42 7.21 14.13
N ALA A 165 -7.54 8.20 13.94
CA ALA A 165 -7.58 9.45 14.70
C ALA A 165 -8.81 10.33 14.40
N GLN A 166 -9.45 10.15 13.24
CA GLN A 166 -10.73 10.80 12.92
C GLN A 166 -11.94 10.01 13.47
N GLY A 167 -11.76 8.77 13.93
CA GLY A 167 -12.84 7.89 14.36
C GLY A 167 -13.61 7.23 13.20
N GLU A 168 -13.07 7.25 11.99
CA GLU A 168 -13.71 6.76 10.76
C GLU A 168 -13.48 5.25 10.55
N TRP A 169 -14.03 4.44 11.45
CA TRP A 169 -13.77 2.98 11.50
C TRP A 169 -14.19 2.22 10.24
N ARG A 170 -15.25 2.64 9.55
CA ARG A 170 -15.66 2.04 8.27
C ARG A 170 -14.58 2.23 7.20
N ARG A 171 -14.00 3.44 7.10
CA ARG A 171 -12.91 3.70 6.16
C ARG A 171 -11.65 2.92 6.54
N VAL A 172 -11.35 2.79 7.83
CA VAL A 172 -10.26 1.94 8.30
C VAL A 172 -10.44 0.50 7.78
N ALA A 173 -11.64 -0.07 7.89
CA ALA A 173 -11.94 -1.41 7.36
C ALA A 173 -11.78 -1.50 5.83
N GLU A 174 -12.28 -0.51 5.09
CA GLU A 174 -12.12 -0.44 3.62
C GLU A 174 -10.64 -0.38 3.19
N ILE A 175 -9.80 0.34 3.94
CA ILE A 175 -8.35 0.41 3.71
C ILE A 175 -7.71 -0.97 3.97
N TYR A 176 -8.11 -1.67 5.04
CA TYR A 176 -7.64 -3.02 5.32
C TYR A 176 -8.07 -4.03 4.25
N ASP A 177 -9.28 -3.91 3.72
CA ASP A 177 -9.77 -4.78 2.64
C ASP A 177 -8.94 -4.66 1.36
N ARG A 178 -8.36 -3.47 1.11
CA ARG A 178 -7.37 -3.25 0.05
C ARG A 178 -6.01 -3.83 0.45
N LEU A 179 -5.51 -3.49 1.64
CA LEU A 179 -4.17 -3.86 2.11
C LEU A 179 -3.94 -5.38 2.22
N ILE A 180 -4.90 -6.13 2.77
CA ILE A 180 -4.78 -7.58 2.99
C ILE A 180 -4.60 -8.36 1.67
N ARG A 181 -5.01 -7.77 0.54
CA ARG A 181 -4.88 -8.34 -0.81
C ARG A 181 -3.57 -7.99 -1.50
N ILE A 182 -2.73 -7.17 -0.87
CA ILE A 182 -1.47 -6.69 -1.43
C ILE A 182 -0.32 -7.37 -0.70
N PRO A 183 0.62 -8.00 -1.42
CA PRO A 183 1.74 -8.69 -0.80
C PRO A 183 2.81 -7.69 -0.39
N THR A 184 2.69 -7.18 0.84
CA THR A 184 3.69 -6.33 1.50
C THR A 184 4.52 -7.14 2.50
N ALA A 185 5.66 -6.57 2.94
CA ALA A 185 6.60 -7.23 3.83
C ALA A 185 5.96 -7.57 5.20
N MET A 186 5.08 -6.71 5.72
CA MET A 186 4.46 -6.86 7.04
C MET A 186 3.04 -7.45 7.00
N TYR A 187 2.67 -8.19 5.95
CA TYR A 187 1.31 -8.74 5.75
C TYR A 187 0.70 -9.44 6.98
N LYS A 188 1.49 -10.21 7.73
CA LYS A 188 1.02 -10.88 8.96
C LYS A 188 0.59 -9.89 10.03
N SER A 189 1.43 -8.87 10.26
CA SER A 189 1.14 -7.82 11.24
C SER A 189 -0.09 -7.00 10.84
N HIS A 190 -0.31 -6.79 9.54
CA HIS A 190 -1.51 -6.11 9.06
C HIS A 190 -2.79 -6.92 9.37
N MET A 191 -2.75 -8.25 9.19
CA MET A 191 -3.87 -9.12 9.54
C MET A 191 -4.13 -9.17 11.04
N GLU A 192 -3.09 -9.35 11.85
CA GLU A 192 -3.19 -9.36 13.31
C GLU A 192 -3.79 -8.04 13.83
N ARG A 193 -3.39 -6.90 13.24
CA ARG A 193 -3.96 -5.60 13.61
C ARG A 193 -5.41 -5.47 13.18
N PHE A 194 -5.78 -5.95 11.99
CA PHE A 194 -7.19 -5.95 11.56
C PHE A 194 -8.07 -6.81 12.48
N GLU A 195 -7.59 -8.00 12.88
CA GLU A 195 -8.27 -8.85 13.86
C GLU A 195 -8.49 -8.13 15.19
N ALA A 196 -7.48 -7.41 15.68
CA ALA A 196 -7.59 -6.61 16.89
C ALA A 196 -8.69 -5.52 16.75
N ILE A 197 -8.77 -4.84 15.61
CA ILE A 197 -9.80 -3.83 15.33
C ILE A 197 -11.20 -4.45 15.31
N VAL A 198 -11.37 -5.59 14.61
CA VAL A 198 -12.66 -6.30 14.57
C VAL A 198 -13.10 -6.78 15.96
N ASN A 199 -12.15 -7.14 16.82
CA ASN A 199 -12.41 -7.55 18.20
C ASN A 199 -12.67 -6.37 19.16
N MET A 200 -12.21 -5.17 18.84
CA MET A 200 -12.40 -3.97 19.65
C MET A 200 -13.69 -3.22 19.28
N CYS A 201 -14.00 -3.13 17.99
CA CYS A 201 -15.10 -2.31 17.48
C CYS A 201 -16.43 -3.09 17.41
N ASN A 202 -17.52 -2.34 17.29
CA ASN A 202 -18.84 -2.87 16.95
C ASN A 202 -18.89 -3.15 15.43
N PRO A 203 -19.28 -4.35 14.98
CA PRO A 203 -19.36 -4.67 13.56
C PRO A 203 -20.16 -3.68 12.71
N ILE A 204 -21.20 -3.06 13.28
CA ILE A 204 -22.03 -2.05 12.58
C ILE A 204 -21.19 -0.84 12.13
N ASP A 205 -20.18 -0.48 12.92
CA ASP A 205 -19.31 0.67 12.66
C ASP A 205 -18.20 0.32 11.64
N LEU A 206 -17.98 -0.97 11.35
CA LEU A 206 -16.88 -1.46 10.50
C LEU A 206 -17.31 -1.80 9.07
N VAL A 207 -18.49 -2.41 8.89
CA VAL A 207 -18.90 -2.96 7.59
C VAL A 207 -20.02 -2.14 6.94
N SER A 208 -20.25 -2.37 5.63
CA SER A 208 -21.39 -1.77 4.93
C SER A 208 -22.71 -2.41 5.39
N GLU A 209 -23.84 -1.77 5.10
CA GLU A 209 -25.16 -2.32 5.43
C GLU A 209 -25.43 -3.65 4.72
N GLU A 210 -24.93 -3.79 3.49
CA GLU A 210 -25.04 -5.01 2.69
C GLU A 210 -24.21 -6.15 3.29
N GLU A 211 -22.94 -5.91 3.60
CA GLU A 211 -22.08 -6.92 4.22
C GLU A 211 -22.61 -7.32 5.60
N LEU A 212 -23.09 -6.35 6.37
CA LEU A 212 -23.72 -6.61 7.65
C LEU A 212 -24.93 -7.54 7.49
N LYS A 213 -25.80 -7.29 6.52
CA LYS A 213 -26.97 -8.13 6.21
C LYS A 213 -26.57 -9.55 5.81
N ASP A 214 -25.54 -9.69 4.97
CA ASP A 214 -25.02 -11.00 4.59
C ASP A 214 -24.49 -11.76 5.81
N ALA A 215 -23.78 -11.08 6.71
CA ALA A 215 -23.34 -11.65 7.98
C ALA A 215 -24.54 -12.07 8.85
N PHE A 216 -25.59 -11.25 8.94
CA PHE A 216 -26.84 -11.60 9.63
C PHE A 216 -27.45 -12.90 9.09
N ASP A 217 -27.57 -13.03 7.77
CA ASP A 217 -28.17 -14.19 7.12
C ASP A 217 -27.33 -15.46 7.33
N VAL A 218 -26.00 -15.34 7.37
CA VAL A 218 -25.10 -16.46 7.67
C VAL A 218 -25.17 -16.86 9.15
N VAL A 219 -25.13 -15.89 10.07
CA VAL A 219 -25.20 -16.14 11.52
C VAL A 219 -26.53 -16.78 11.87
N ARG A 220 -27.65 -16.26 11.34
CA ARG A 220 -28.99 -16.82 11.57
C ARG A 220 -29.06 -18.28 11.12
N ARG A 221 -28.60 -18.58 9.90
CA ARG A 221 -28.55 -19.96 9.40
C ARG A 221 -27.67 -20.87 10.26
N LYS A 222 -26.50 -20.42 10.71
CA LYS A 222 -25.62 -21.20 11.59
C LYS A 222 -26.27 -21.50 12.94
N CYS A 223 -26.95 -20.51 13.54
CA CYS A 223 -27.70 -20.69 14.78
C CYS A 223 -28.90 -21.65 14.61
N ASP A 224 -29.63 -21.56 13.50
CA ASP A 224 -30.75 -22.45 13.19
C ASP A 224 -30.31 -23.90 12.91
N VAL A 225 -29.19 -24.09 12.22
CA VAL A 225 -28.57 -25.42 12.02
C VAL A 225 -28.12 -26.01 13.36
N GLY A 226 -27.54 -25.20 14.26
CA GLY A 226 -27.24 -25.64 15.63
C GLY A 226 -28.47 -26.13 16.39
N ARG A 227 -29.63 -25.48 16.17
CA ARG A 227 -30.94 -25.88 16.68
C ARG A 227 -31.40 -27.24 16.12
N ALA A 228 -31.27 -27.46 14.82
CA ALA A 228 -31.63 -28.71 14.16
C ALA A 228 -30.77 -29.90 14.65
N VAL A 229 -29.44 -29.72 14.73
CA VAL A 229 -28.53 -30.77 15.21
C VAL A 229 -28.79 -31.12 16.69
N SER A 230 -29.15 -30.13 17.50
CA SER A 230 -29.42 -30.35 18.93
C SER A 230 -30.79 -30.96 19.20
N SER A 231 -31.82 -30.60 18.44
CA SER A 231 -33.13 -31.27 18.51
C SER A 231 -33.04 -32.73 18.06
N MET A 232 -32.25 -33.03 17.02
CA MET A 232 -31.94 -34.42 16.61
C MET A 232 -31.15 -35.20 17.68
N SER A 233 -30.35 -34.52 18.50
CA SER A 233 -29.59 -35.15 19.59
C SER A 233 -30.44 -35.39 20.85
N MET A 234 -31.56 -34.66 21.03
CA MET A 234 -32.51 -34.84 22.13
C MET A 234 -33.53 -35.96 21.89
N GLU A 235 -33.68 -36.47 20.68
CA GLU A 235 -34.63 -37.57 20.36
C GLU A 235 -34.14 -38.98 20.76
N LYS A 236 -33.08 -39.11 21.58
CA LYS A 236 -32.80 -40.38 22.26
C LYS A 236 -33.49 -40.47 23.63
N SER A 237 -34.60 -41.23 23.60
CA SER A 237 -35.22 -41.99 24.68
C SER A 237 -36.01 -41.23 25.76
N GLN A 238 -37.29 -41.04 25.47
CA GLN A 238 -38.37 -41.31 26.43
C GLN A 238 -39.60 -41.79 25.65
N GLU A 239 -39.77 -43.11 25.57
CA GLU A 239 -41.04 -43.83 25.76
C GLU A 239 -40.87 -45.27 25.28
N GLY A 240 -40.76 -46.18 26.25
CA GLY A 240 -41.18 -47.54 26.02
C GLY A 240 -42.69 -47.56 25.99
N SER A 241 -43.28 -47.84 24.83
CA SER A 241 -44.40 -48.77 24.63
C SER A 241 -44.81 -48.79 23.15
N GLN A 242 -44.31 -49.81 22.46
CA GLN A 242 -44.98 -50.62 21.44
C GLN A 242 -46.22 -50.00 20.76
N TRP A 243 -46.12 -49.64 19.47
CA TRP A 243 -46.81 -50.28 18.32
C TRP A 243 -46.17 -49.79 17.02
N GLY A 244 -45.90 -50.71 16.09
CA GLY A 244 -45.10 -50.44 14.89
C GLY A 244 -45.88 -49.82 13.74
N PHE A 245 -45.15 -49.17 12.84
CA PHE A 245 -45.41 -49.22 11.41
C PHE A 245 -44.09 -49.25 10.64
N THR A 246 -44.10 -50.06 9.61
CA THR A 246 -43.03 -50.49 8.72
C THR A 246 -42.47 -49.34 7.87
N CYS A 247 -41.14 -49.22 7.77
CA CYS A 247 -40.50 -48.53 6.65
C CYS A 247 -39.64 -49.53 5.86
N GLN A 248 -40.01 -49.69 4.60
CA GLN A 248 -39.53 -50.72 3.68
C GLN A 248 -38.49 -50.08 2.75
N ALA A 249 -37.19 -50.34 2.98
CA ALA A 249 -36.12 -50.21 1.99
C ALA A 249 -34.88 -51.03 2.46
N PRO A 250 -34.07 -51.58 1.55
CA PRO A 250 -33.50 -52.92 1.69
C PRO A 250 -32.13 -53.01 2.41
N LEU A 251 -31.95 -54.21 2.95
CA LEU A 251 -30.73 -54.88 3.41
C LEU A 251 -29.48 -54.58 2.57
N SER A 252 -28.35 -54.31 3.24
CA SER A 252 -27.22 -55.26 3.39
C SER A 252 -25.94 -54.55 3.85
N PHE A 253 -25.58 -54.70 5.14
CA PHE A 253 -24.34 -55.39 5.55
C PHE A 253 -24.17 -55.37 7.09
N ILE A 254 -24.05 -56.59 7.59
CA ILE A 254 -23.74 -57.04 8.95
C ILE A 254 -22.33 -56.55 9.35
N VAL A 255 -22.07 -56.38 10.66
CA VAL A 255 -20.94 -56.98 11.43
C VAL A 255 -20.35 -56.01 12.47
N LEU A 256 -20.67 -56.33 13.73
CA LEU A 256 -19.87 -56.26 14.97
C LEU A 256 -19.33 -54.92 15.48
N LEU A 257 -19.96 -54.41 16.55
CA LEU A 257 -19.25 -53.84 17.70
C LEU A 257 -19.92 -54.33 18.98
N GLY A 258 -19.49 -55.51 19.43
CA GLY A 258 -19.59 -55.90 20.83
C GLY A 258 -18.40 -55.37 21.62
N CYS A 259 -18.58 -55.28 22.94
CA CYS A 259 -17.57 -55.00 23.97
C CYS A 259 -17.23 -53.50 24.10
N TYR A 260 -17.41 -52.78 25.21
CA TYR A 260 -17.53 -53.12 26.63
C TYR A 260 -18.44 -52.08 27.30
N HIS A 261 -19.53 -52.54 27.92
CA HIS A 261 -20.20 -51.82 28.99
C HIS A 261 -19.76 -52.45 30.31
N ASN A 262 -19.74 -51.65 31.38
CA ASN A 262 -19.48 -52.00 32.78
C ASN A 262 -18.04 -51.75 33.28
N PHE A 263 -17.74 -50.48 33.61
CA PHE A 263 -16.86 -50.23 34.77
C PHE A 263 -17.10 -48.89 35.52
N TRP A 264 -18.22 -48.19 35.35
CA TRP A 264 -18.42 -46.90 36.07
C TRP A 264 -19.87 -46.62 36.50
N THR A 265 -20.50 -47.54 37.22
CA THR A 265 -21.79 -47.29 37.92
C THR A 265 -21.69 -47.59 39.42
N ALA A 266 -20.64 -47.12 40.09
CA ALA A 266 -20.44 -47.40 41.53
C ALA A 266 -20.07 -46.20 42.42
N LEU A 267 -20.08 -44.96 41.91
CA LEU A 267 -20.11 -43.79 42.79
C LEU A 267 -21.10 -42.77 42.25
N GLY A 268 -22.23 -42.68 42.94
CA GLY A 268 -23.29 -41.71 42.69
C GLY A 268 -22.81 -40.28 42.87
N LEU A 269 -22.28 -39.70 41.80
CA LEU A 269 -22.05 -38.27 41.64
C LEU A 269 -22.80 -37.82 40.39
N ARG A 270 -24.04 -37.32 40.61
CA ARG A 270 -24.73 -36.43 39.66
C ARG A 270 -23.96 -35.12 39.60
N PHE A 271 -22.87 -35.09 38.86
CA PHE A 271 -22.10 -33.89 38.57
C PHE A 271 -21.56 -34.01 37.15
N HIS A 272 -22.40 -33.74 36.13
CA HIS A 272 -21.95 -33.22 34.83
C HIS A 272 -23.05 -32.97 33.77
N LEU A 273 -24.35 -32.91 34.12
CA LEU A 273 -25.40 -32.60 33.13
C LEU A 273 -26.09 -31.24 33.32
N LEU A 274 -25.72 -30.47 34.35
CA LEU A 274 -26.28 -29.12 34.57
C LEU A 274 -25.44 -28.00 33.95
N PHE A 275 -24.16 -28.22 33.63
CA PHE A 275 -23.34 -27.21 32.94
C PHE A 275 -23.56 -27.17 31.42
N TYR A 276 -24.03 -28.25 30.81
CA TYR A 276 -24.40 -28.25 29.38
C TYR A 276 -25.83 -27.77 29.13
N SER A 277 -26.73 -27.91 30.11
CA SER A 277 -28.13 -27.49 30.00
C SER A 277 -28.36 -26.00 30.28
N GLN A 278 -27.53 -25.35 31.11
CA GLN A 278 -27.70 -23.91 31.40
C GLN A 278 -27.20 -22.99 30.29
N CYS A 279 -26.30 -23.45 29.42
CA CYS A 279 -26.02 -22.75 28.15
C CYS A 279 -27.13 -22.95 27.12
N PHE A 280 -27.91 -24.03 27.21
CA PHE A 280 -28.85 -24.45 26.17
C PHE A 280 -30.16 -23.63 26.16
N SER A 281 -30.58 -23.05 27.30
CA SER A 281 -31.79 -22.21 27.38
C SER A 281 -31.60 -20.73 27.02
N ARG A 282 -30.38 -20.25 26.74
CA ARG A 282 -30.15 -18.83 26.38
C ARG A 282 -30.24 -18.52 24.89
N CYS A 283 -30.21 -19.52 24.01
CA CYS A 283 -30.39 -19.31 22.57
C CYS A 283 -31.83 -18.94 22.14
N ALA A 284 -32.75 -18.73 23.08
CA ALA A 284 -34.17 -18.46 22.79
C ALA A 284 -34.49 -16.98 22.48
N GLN A 285 -33.51 -16.08 22.29
CA GLN A 285 -33.77 -14.64 22.04
C GLN A 285 -32.94 -14.03 20.90
N ILE A 286 -32.76 -14.74 19.78
CA ILE A 286 -32.19 -14.16 18.55
C ILE A 286 -33.24 -13.32 17.76
N ASP A 287 -34.38 -12.99 18.35
CA ASP A 287 -35.37 -12.09 17.72
C ASP A 287 -35.02 -10.60 17.91
N GLN A 288 -34.04 -10.26 18.76
CA GLN A 288 -33.50 -8.91 18.98
C GLN A 288 -31.96 -8.87 18.82
N ILE A 289 -31.46 -9.27 17.64
CA ILE A 289 -30.01 -9.30 17.38
C ILE A 289 -29.40 -7.89 17.41
N ILE A 290 -30.16 -6.88 16.98
CA ILE A 290 -29.81 -5.48 17.12
C ILE A 290 -30.45 -4.98 18.41
N ILE A 291 -29.61 -4.52 19.33
CA ILE A 291 -30.01 -3.80 20.53
C ILE A 291 -29.92 -2.31 20.21
N GLU A 292 -30.98 -1.58 20.49
CA GLU A 292 -31.00 -0.13 20.40
C GLU A 292 -30.79 0.45 21.81
N GLU A 293 -29.57 0.93 22.08
CA GLU A 293 -29.24 1.56 23.35
C GLU A 293 -29.35 3.09 23.21
N ALA A 294 -30.17 3.72 24.04
CA ALA A 294 -30.24 5.17 24.12
C ALA A 294 -29.02 5.69 24.91
N VAL A 295 -28.11 6.38 24.24
CA VAL A 295 -26.98 7.06 24.88
C VAL A 295 -27.40 8.50 25.19
N GLU A 296 -27.39 8.86 26.48
CA GLU A 296 -27.50 10.26 26.90
C GLU A 296 -26.19 10.97 26.57
N VAL A 297 -26.26 12.07 25.82
CA VAL A 297 -25.08 12.85 25.44
C VAL A 297 -24.78 13.84 26.56
N ASP A 298 -23.60 13.74 27.18
CA ASP A 298 -23.16 14.71 28.19
C ASP A 298 -23.08 16.12 27.59
N ALA A 299 -23.75 17.08 28.23
CA ALA A 299 -23.87 18.48 27.82
C ALA A 299 -22.57 19.29 28.04
N ALA A 300 -21.42 18.80 27.57
CA ALA A 300 -20.11 19.41 27.83
C ALA A 300 -19.54 20.24 26.65
N ALA A 301 -20.33 20.57 25.63
CA ALA A 301 -19.86 21.40 24.51
C ALA A 301 -20.92 22.36 23.93
N ALA A 302 -21.78 22.93 24.77
CA ALA A 302 -22.70 24.00 24.36
C ALA A 302 -22.24 25.34 24.96
N THR A 303 -21.42 26.09 24.22
CA THR A 303 -21.37 27.55 24.35
C THR A 303 -22.30 28.13 23.31
N ASP A 304 -23.59 28.23 23.61
CA ASP A 304 -24.35 29.46 23.36
C ASP A 304 -25.75 29.38 23.95
N ASP A 305 -26.18 30.53 24.45
CA ASP A 305 -27.40 30.77 25.21
C ASP A 305 -28.64 30.70 24.28
N SER A 306 -29.78 30.25 24.82
CA SER A 306 -31.13 30.15 24.21
C SER A 306 -31.49 28.91 23.37
N SER A 307 -31.92 27.84 24.04
CA SER A 307 -33.26 27.25 23.88
C SER A 307 -33.40 26.03 24.79
N ASP A 308 -34.54 25.95 25.48
CA ASP A 308 -34.89 24.94 26.48
C ASP A 308 -35.23 23.58 25.83
N ALA A 309 -34.31 23.05 25.02
CA ALA A 309 -34.41 21.76 24.36
C ALA A 309 -33.50 20.76 25.07
N LYS A 310 -34.08 19.86 25.87
CA LYS A 310 -33.36 18.70 26.42
C LYS A 310 -32.63 17.97 25.27
N PRO A 311 -31.34 17.61 25.44
CA PRO A 311 -30.60 16.87 24.42
C PRO A 311 -31.36 15.57 24.12
N LYS A 312 -31.70 15.35 22.85
CA LYS A 312 -32.36 14.11 22.43
C LYS A 312 -31.37 12.94 22.61
N PRO A 313 -31.78 11.82 23.23
CA PRO A 313 -30.91 10.66 23.36
C PRO A 313 -30.52 10.14 21.97
N VAL A 314 -29.24 9.88 21.76
CA VAL A 314 -28.74 9.28 20.52
C VAL A 314 -28.90 7.78 20.65
N VAL A 315 -29.77 7.19 19.82
CA VAL A 315 -29.96 5.73 19.79
C VAL A 315 -28.79 5.10 19.04
N ARG A 316 -27.93 4.35 19.75
CA ARG A 316 -26.84 3.57 19.16
C ARG A 316 -27.29 2.13 18.97
N LYS A 317 -27.15 1.64 17.74
CA LYS A 317 -27.40 0.23 17.42
C LYS A 317 -26.16 -0.60 17.76
N THR A 318 -26.34 -1.64 18.57
CA THR A 318 -25.30 -2.60 18.95
C THR A 318 -25.76 -4.02 18.64
N ILE A 319 -24.81 -4.93 18.44
CA ILE A 319 -25.13 -6.35 18.25
C ILE A 319 -25.14 -7.03 19.62
N HIS A 320 -26.12 -7.91 19.84
CA HIS A 320 -26.25 -8.67 21.07
C HIS A 320 -24.92 -9.37 21.44
N PRO A 321 -24.45 -9.30 22.71
CA PRO A 321 -23.14 -9.81 23.12
C PRO A 321 -22.89 -11.28 22.78
N GLU A 322 -23.91 -12.13 22.86
CA GLU A 322 -23.81 -13.55 22.49
C GLU A 322 -23.69 -13.77 20.97
N ALA A 323 -24.21 -12.86 20.15
CA ALA A 323 -24.10 -12.93 18.69
C ALA A 323 -22.78 -12.34 18.17
N LEU A 324 -22.17 -11.41 18.91
CA LEU A 324 -20.97 -10.67 18.52
C LEU A 324 -19.78 -11.55 18.04
N PRO A 325 -19.43 -12.67 18.70
CA PRO A 325 -18.36 -13.55 18.22
C PRO A 325 -18.65 -14.16 16.84
N HIS A 326 -19.92 -14.45 16.55
CA HIS A 326 -20.33 -15.03 15.26
C HIS A 326 -20.20 -14.01 14.13
N PHE A 327 -20.60 -12.76 14.36
CA PHE A 327 -20.39 -11.66 13.41
C PHE A 327 -18.91 -11.41 13.14
N ARG A 328 -18.09 -11.31 14.20
CA ARG A 328 -16.64 -11.13 14.06
C ARG A 328 -15.99 -12.25 13.26
N THR A 329 -16.37 -13.50 13.55
CA THR A 329 -15.87 -14.66 12.80
C THR A 329 -16.24 -14.58 11.32
N GLU A 330 -17.47 -14.17 10.99
CA GLU A 330 -17.92 -14.07 9.60
C GLU A 330 -17.19 -12.96 8.85
N ILE A 331 -17.04 -11.78 9.46
CA ILE A 331 -16.30 -10.65 8.89
C ILE A 331 -14.85 -11.05 8.58
N LEU A 332 -14.20 -11.73 9.52
CA LEU A 332 -12.82 -12.19 9.35
C LEU A 332 -12.69 -13.33 8.32
N ALA A 333 -13.70 -14.19 8.18
CA ALA A 333 -13.62 -15.38 7.33
C ALA A 333 -13.27 -15.05 5.87
N GLN A 334 -13.82 -13.97 5.31
CA GLN A 334 -13.49 -13.54 3.96
C GLN A 334 -12.06 -12.97 3.87
N ARG A 335 -11.66 -12.13 4.83
CA ARG A 335 -10.31 -11.53 4.87
C ARG A 335 -9.21 -12.56 5.06
N TYR A 336 -9.44 -13.62 5.84
CA TYR A 336 -8.50 -14.74 5.96
C TYR A 336 -8.27 -15.48 4.64
N ARG A 337 -9.29 -15.58 3.77
CA ARG A 337 -9.11 -16.19 2.44
C ARG A 337 -8.18 -15.33 1.59
N TRP A 338 -8.41 -14.02 1.54
CA TRP A 338 -7.51 -13.08 0.85
C TRP A 338 -6.10 -13.12 1.43
N HIS A 339 -5.97 -13.11 2.76
CA HIS A 339 -4.68 -13.20 3.43
C HIS A 339 -3.91 -14.46 3.01
N LYS A 340 -4.57 -15.61 2.95
CA LYS A 340 -3.92 -16.87 2.56
C LYS A 340 -3.41 -16.83 1.11
N GLU A 341 -4.18 -16.21 0.21
CA GLU A 341 -3.74 -15.97 -1.18
C GLU A 341 -2.52 -15.04 -1.22
N THR A 342 -2.57 -13.93 -0.48
CA THR A 342 -1.47 -12.97 -0.35
C THR A 342 -0.21 -13.62 0.24
N GLU A 343 -0.34 -14.45 1.27
CA GLU A 343 0.76 -15.19 1.88
C GLU A 343 1.48 -16.08 0.85
N ALA A 344 0.71 -16.83 0.04
CA ALA A 344 1.29 -17.64 -1.04
C ALA A 344 2.05 -16.79 -2.07
N MET A 345 1.52 -15.61 -2.42
CA MET A 345 2.22 -14.67 -3.30
C MET A 345 3.54 -14.19 -2.68
N ILE A 346 3.57 -13.88 -1.38
CA ILE A 346 4.77 -13.40 -0.69
C ILE A 346 5.82 -14.51 -0.64
N ILE A 347 5.45 -15.72 -0.23
CA ILE A 347 6.37 -16.86 -0.12
C ILE A 347 7.11 -17.11 -1.44
N ALA A 348 6.43 -17.02 -2.58
CA ALA A 348 7.07 -17.19 -3.89
C ALA A 348 8.14 -16.12 -4.20
N ARG A 349 8.11 -14.97 -3.52
CA ARG A 349 8.97 -13.80 -3.77
C ARG A 349 10.05 -13.60 -2.74
N MET A 350 9.90 -14.18 -1.55
CA MET A 350 10.89 -14.13 -0.47
C MET A 350 12.32 -14.46 -0.93
N PRO A 351 12.56 -15.49 -1.78
CA PRO A 351 13.92 -15.81 -2.23
C PRO A 351 14.61 -14.65 -2.95
N PHE A 352 13.85 -13.75 -3.58
CA PHE A 352 14.38 -12.58 -4.27
C PHE A 352 14.46 -11.36 -3.36
N GLU A 353 13.41 -11.07 -2.58
CA GLU A 353 13.34 -9.89 -1.70
C GLU A 353 14.44 -9.92 -0.63
N GLU A 354 14.74 -11.08 -0.03
CA GLU A 354 15.79 -11.24 1.00
C GLU A 354 17.21 -10.95 0.46
N GLN A 355 17.43 -11.11 -0.84
CA GLN A 355 18.73 -10.86 -1.48
C GLN A 355 18.94 -9.37 -1.83
N ILE A 356 17.90 -8.53 -1.75
CA ILE A 356 17.99 -7.10 -2.03
C ILE A 356 18.55 -6.36 -0.81
N LYS A 357 19.86 -6.10 -0.82
CA LYS A 357 20.53 -5.33 0.25
C LYS A 357 20.43 -3.82 0.09
N ARG A 358 20.24 -3.31 -1.15
CA ARG A 358 20.21 -1.87 -1.44
C ARG A 358 19.01 -1.52 -2.33
N PRO A 359 17.85 -1.19 -1.74
CA PRO A 359 16.63 -0.86 -2.49
C PRO A 359 16.57 0.59 -3.00
N TYR A 360 17.56 1.42 -2.67
CA TYR A 360 17.62 2.83 -3.03
C TYR A 360 18.74 3.13 -4.03
N PHE A 361 18.62 4.26 -4.72
CA PHE A 361 19.64 4.71 -5.67
C PHE A 361 20.93 5.14 -4.96
N HIS A 362 22.07 4.72 -5.51
CA HIS A 362 23.39 5.22 -5.14
C HIS A 362 24.34 5.07 -6.33
N VAL A 363 25.28 6.01 -6.50
CA VAL A 363 26.22 6.02 -7.63
C VAL A 363 27.25 4.88 -7.59
N LYS A 364 27.65 4.44 -6.39
CA LYS A 364 28.51 3.25 -6.20
C LYS A 364 27.89 2.03 -6.88
N PRO A 365 28.69 1.23 -7.60
CA PRO A 365 28.16 0.05 -8.28
C PRO A 365 27.54 -0.93 -7.28
N LEU A 366 26.48 -1.61 -7.72
CA LEU A 366 25.94 -2.82 -7.12
C LEU A 366 26.87 -4.01 -7.40
N GLU A 367 26.86 -4.96 -6.48
CA GLU A 367 27.53 -6.25 -6.64
C GLU A 367 26.90 -7.07 -7.77
N ALA A 368 27.69 -7.92 -8.43
CA ALA A 368 27.23 -8.75 -9.54
C ALA A 368 26.06 -9.67 -9.15
N GLU A 369 26.06 -10.19 -7.91
CA GLU A 369 24.98 -11.05 -7.41
C GLU A 369 23.66 -10.28 -7.24
N GLN A 370 23.71 -9.01 -6.84
CA GLN A 370 22.50 -8.18 -6.76
C GLN A 370 21.91 -7.91 -8.15
N LEU A 371 22.76 -7.63 -9.14
CA LEU A 371 22.32 -7.47 -10.53
C LEU A 371 21.73 -8.77 -11.09
N LYS A 372 22.27 -9.93 -10.70
CA LYS A 372 21.74 -11.24 -11.05
C LYS A 372 20.38 -11.48 -10.40
N ASN A 373 20.24 -11.20 -9.10
CA ASN A 373 18.97 -11.32 -8.38
C ASN A 373 17.87 -10.48 -9.04
N TRP A 374 18.14 -9.20 -9.33
CA TRP A 374 17.16 -8.34 -10.03
C TRP A 374 16.74 -8.89 -11.40
N ARG A 375 17.68 -9.45 -12.18
CA ARG A 375 17.34 -10.07 -13.47
C ARG A 375 16.41 -11.26 -13.29
N LEU A 376 16.74 -12.17 -12.38
CA LEU A 376 15.95 -13.37 -12.11
C LEU A 376 14.57 -13.03 -11.55
N TYR A 377 14.48 -12.02 -10.66
CA TYR A 377 13.22 -11.59 -10.10
C TYR A 377 12.30 -10.96 -11.16
N LEU A 378 12.86 -10.13 -12.05
CA LEU A 378 12.11 -9.60 -13.19
C LEU A 378 11.63 -10.71 -14.12
N ASP A 379 12.47 -11.71 -14.41
CA ASP A 379 12.07 -12.86 -15.23
C ASP A 379 10.93 -13.67 -14.58
N PHE A 380 10.99 -13.87 -13.26
CA PHE A 380 9.93 -14.50 -12.48
C PHE A 380 8.60 -13.74 -12.57
N GLU A 381 8.57 -12.43 -12.26
CA GLU A 381 7.32 -11.67 -12.34
C GLU A 381 6.80 -11.52 -13.78
N ILE A 382 7.67 -11.50 -14.80
CA ILE A 382 7.22 -11.49 -16.21
C ILE A 382 6.50 -12.80 -16.57
N ALA A 383 6.91 -13.93 -15.97
CA ALA A 383 6.31 -15.23 -16.23
C ALA A 383 4.99 -15.44 -15.48
N GLU A 384 4.91 -15.00 -14.22
CA GLU A 384 3.78 -15.32 -13.32
C GLU A 384 2.90 -14.11 -12.94
N GLY A 385 3.45 -12.90 -13.02
CA GLY A 385 2.84 -11.69 -12.51
C GLY A 385 1.85 -11.03 -13.47
N ASN A 386 0.96 -10.21 -12.93
CA ASN A 386 0.11 -9.33 -13.73
C ASN A 386 0.85 -8.04 -14.12
N GLU A 387 0.27 -7.28 -15.06
CA GLU A 387 0.87 -6.06 -15.60
C GLU A 387 1.25 -5.03 -14.52
N THR A 388 0.40 -4.83 -13.50
CA THR A 388 0.65 -3.91 -12.40
C THR A 388 1.88 -4.34 -11.61
N ARG A 389 1.97 -5.61 -11.22
CA ARG A 389 3.11 -6.15 -10.47
C ARG A 389 4.42 -6.03 -11.24
N ILE A 390 4.41 -6.41 -12.52
CA ILE A 390 5.59 -6.34 -13.38
C ILE A 390 6.08 -4.90 -13.49
N THR A 391 5.16 -3.96 -13.68
CA THR A 391 5.47 -2.53 -13.76
C THR A 391 6.09 -2.00 -12.49
N VAL A 392 5.46 -2.29 -11.35
CA VAL A 392 5.97 -1.88 -10.04
C VAL A 392 7.35 -2.46 -9.82
N LEU A 393 7.58 -3.75 -10.13
CA LEU A 393 8.91 -4.34 -9.98
C LEU A 393 9.96 -3.71 -10.90
N PHE A 394 9.62 -3.40 -12.16
CA PHE A 394 10.53 -2.68 -13.05
C PHE A 394 10.88 -1.29 -12.50
N GLU A 395 9.88 -0.52 -12.10
CA GLU A 395 10.11 0.82 -11.53
C GLU A 395 10.93 0.75 -10.23
N ARG A 396 10.67 -0.24 -9.35
CA ARG A 396 11.50 -0.53 -8.15
C ARG A 396 12.95 -0.86 -8.52
N CYS A 397 13.14 -1.78 -9.48
CA CYS A 397 14.46 -2.20 -9.95
C CYS A 397 15.26 -1.01 -10.48
N LEU A 398 14.62 -0.15 -11.27
CA LEU A 398 15.26 1.03 -11.86
C LEU A 398 15.69 2.07 -10.83
N ILE A 399 15.08 2.13 -9.64
CA ILE A 399 15.58 2.99 -8.56
C ILE A 399 17.00 2.58 -8.17
N ALA A 400 17.22 1.31 -7.81
CA ALA A 400 18.54 0.82 -7.42
C ALA A 400 19.51 0.67 -8.62
N CYS A 401 18.97 0.36 -9.79
CA CYS A 401 19.73 -0.04 -10.97
C CYS A 401 19.74 1.02 -12.10
N ALA A 402 19.44 2.29 -11.81
CA ALA A 402 19.34 3.34 -12.82
C ALA A 402 20.58 3.49 -13.72
N MET A 403 21.77 3.15 -13.20
CA MET A 403 23.04 3.25 -13.93
C MET A 403 23.32 2.06 -14.88
N TYR A 404 22.42 1.09 -14.98
CA TYR A 404 22.63 -0.15 -15.72
C TYR A 404 21.69 -0.28 -16.92
N ASP A 405 22.21 -0.10 -18.13
CA ASP A 405 21.44 -0.07 -19.39
C ASP A 405 20.61 -1.33 -19.66
N GLN A 406 21.06 -2.48 -19.15
CA GLN A 406 20.38 -3.77 -19.36
C GLN A 406 18.95 -3.79 -18.82
N PHE A 407 18.66 -3.13 -17.68
CA PHE A 407 17.32 -3.15 -17.08
C PHE A 407 16.37 -2.20 -17.79
N TRP A 408 16.84 -1.02 -18.19
CA TRP A 408 16.09 -0.09 -19.04
C TRP A 408 15.70 -0.73 -20.36
N THR A 409 16.65 -1.41 -21.02
CA THR A 409 16.39 -2.08 -22.31
C THR A 409 15.42 -3.25 -22.15
N LYS A 410 15.52 -4.02 -21.05
CA LYS A 410 14.57 -5.10 -20.73
C LYS A 410 13.17 -4.54 -20.51
N TYR A 411 13.04 -3.45 -19.76
CA TYR A 411 11.76 -2.80 -19.50
C TYR A 411 11.13 -2.22 -20.77
N ALA A 412 11.92 -1.51 -21.59
CA ALA A 412 11.43 -0.94 -22.84
C ALA A 412 10.90 -2.01 -23.81
N ARG A 413 11.59 -3.16 -23.91
CA ARG A 413 11.13 -4.30 -24.73
C ARG A 413 9.82 -4.90 -24.19
N TRP A 414 9.74 -5.10 -22.88
CA TRP A 414 8.51 -5.59 -22.25
C TRP A 414 7.35 -4.61 -22.48
N ALA A 415 7.58 -3.31 -22.26
CA ALA A 415 6.57 -2.27 -22.44
C ALA A 415 6.15 -2.14 -23.91
N GLN A 416 7.07 -2.24 -24.87
CA GLN A 416 6.73 -2.22 -26.30
C GLN A 416 5.72 -3.32 -26.64
N LYS A 417 5.95 -4.54 -26.13
CA LYS A 417 5.11 -5.70 -26.40
C LYS A 417 3.71 -5.60 -25.78
N HIS A 418 3.59 -5.01 -24.58
CA HIS A 418 2.33 -5.04 -23.81
C HIS A 418 1.58 -3.70 -23.80
N ARG A 419 2.28 -2.58 -23.98
CA ARG A 419 1.76 -1.20 -23.89
C ARG A 419 1.98 -0.37 -25.15
N GLY A 420 2.66 -0.93 -26.15
CA GLY A 420 2.96 -0.26 -27.41
C GLY A 420 4.21 0.61 -27.39
N SER A 421 4.53 1.15 -28.56
CA SER A 421 5.81 1.82 -28.83
C SER A 421 5.99 3.14 -28.07
N ASP A 422 4.92 3.87 -27.76
CA ASP A 422 5.04 5.14 -27.04
C ASP A 422 5.53 4.95 -25.61
N ALA A 423 5.07 3.89 -24.93
CA ALA A 423 5.56 3.53 -23.59
C ALA A 423 7.05 3.16 -23.61
N ALA A 424 7.47 2.37 -24.60
CA ALA A 424 8.87 2.00 -24.77
C ALA A 424 9.77 3.22 -25.06
N ARG A 425 9.31 4.15 -25.91
CA ARG A 425 10.01 5.39 -26.21
C ARG A 425 10.22 6.25 -24.96
N GLU A 426 9.23 6.32 -24.08
CA GLU A 426 9.34 7.08 -22.84
C GLU A 426 10.36 6.47 -21.88
N ILE A 427 10.39 5.14 -21.76
CA ILE A 427 11.40 4.43 -20.96
C ILE A 427 12.81 4.72 -21.50
N TYR A 428 13.01 4.72 -22.81
CA TYR A 428 14.30 5.08 -23.41
C TYR A 428 14.70 6.54 -23.14
N ARG A 429 13.76 7.49 -23.20
CA ARG A 429 14.02 8.90 -22.87
C ARG A 429 14.43 9.07 -21.41
N ARG A 430 13.72 8.43 -20.49
CA ARG A 430 14.10 8.40 -19.07
C ARG A 430 15.49 7.82 -18.88
N ALA A 431 15.79 6.69 -19.51
CA ALA A 431 17.12 6.06 -19.44
C ALA A 431 18.25 7.02 -19.88
N GLN A 432 18.03 7.83 -20.92
CA GLN A 432 19.01 8.83 -21.37
C GLN A 432 19.29 9.93 -20.35
N GLN A 433 18.35 10.26 -19.46
CA GLN A 433 18.56 11.20 -18.37
C GLN A 433 19.50 10.62 -17.30
N HIS A 434 19.34 9.33 -16.98
CA HIS A 434 20.13 8.65 -15.94
C HIS A 434 21.53 8.26 -16.39
N ILE A 435 21.67 7.77 -17.63
CA ILE A 435 22.94 7.28 -18.19
C ILE A 435 23.28 7.98 -19.50
N PRO A 436 23.46 9.32 -19.48
CA PRO A 436 23.70 10.09 -20.69
C PRO A 436 25.01 9.67 -21.36
N GLY A 437 24.93 9.16 -22.59
CA GLY A 437 26.12 8.77 -23.37
C GLY A 437 26.53 7.31 -23.25
N ASN A 438 25.73 6.50 -22.55
CA ASN A 438 25.88 5.05 -22.63
C ASN A 438 25.64 4.60 -24.08
N VAL A 439 26.70 4.09 -24.73
CA VAL A 439 26.68 3.69 -26.14
C VAL A 439 25.69 2.55 -26.39
N ARG A 440 25.64 1.56 -25.49
CA ARG A 440 24.73 0.41 -25.62
C ARG A 440 23.26 0.85 -25.59
N LEU A 441 22.91 1.76 -24.68
CA LEU A 441 21.58 2.35 -24.61
C LEU A 441 21.25 3.13 -25.88
N ALA A 442 22.19 3.96 -26.37
CA ALA A 442 21.98 4.75 -27.59
C ALA A 442 21.76 3.87 -28.83
N LEU A 443 22.53 2.78 -28.96
CA LEU A 443 22.34 1.78 -30.01
C LEU A 443 20.97 1.10 -29.90
N ALA A 444 20.59 0.66 -28.70
CA ALA A 444 19.31 0.02 -28.46
C ALA A 444 18.12 0.94 -28.80
N PHE A 445 18.18 2.22 -28.39
CA PHE A 445 17.13 3.17 -28.69
C PHE A 445 17.06 3.52 -30.18
N SER A 446 18.21 3.65 -30.85
CA SER A 446 18.27 3.92 -32.28
C SER A 446 17.69 2.76 -33.11
N ALA A 447 18.03 1.52 -32.76
CA ALA A 447 17.47 0.32 -33.38
C ALA A 447 15.95 0.23 -33.16
N PHE A 448 15.47 0.61 -31.97
CA PHE A 448 14.05 0.70 -31.69
C PHE A 448 13.34 1.73 -32.60
N GLU A 449 13.84 2.96 -32.71
CA GLU A 449 13.25 3.97 -33.60
C GLU A 449 13.30 3.55 -35.08
N GLU A 450 14.40 2.96 -35.52
CA GLU A 450 14.53 2.45 -36.88
C GLU A 450 13.50 1.36 -37.19
N SER A 451 13.22 0.46 -36.25
CA SER A 451 12.19 -0.57 -36.38
C SER A 451 10.77 0.00 -36.56
N LEU A 452 10.54 1.26 -36.16
CA LEU A 452 9.27 1.97 -36.32
C LEU A 452 9.20 2.81 -37.61
N GLY A 453 10.27 2.81 -38.43
CA GLY A 453 10.34 3.58 -39.67
C GLY A 453 10.62 5.07 -39.49
N THR A 454 10.92 5.54 -38.28
CA THR A 454 11.18 6.96 -37.99
C THR A 454 12.63 7.38 -38.31
N ARG A 455 13.06 7.28 -39.58
CA ARG A 455 14.45 7.60 -40.01
C ARG A 455 14.96 8.98 -39.57
N LYS A 456 14.08 9.98 -39.41
CA LYS A 456 14.47 11.35 -38.98
C LYS A 456 14.91 11.41 -37.51
N ASN A 457 14.40 10.55 -36.65
CA ASN A 457 14.75 10.54 -35.21
C ASN A 457 16.10 9.85 -34.97
N THR A 458 16.39 8.77 -35.69
CA THR A 458 17.58 7.93 -35.55
C THR A 458 18.89 8.73 -35.71
N LEU A 459 18.93 9.64 -36.70
CA LEU A 459 20.09 10.51 -36.94
C LEU A 459 20.25 11.53 -35.79
N SER A 460 19.16 12.08 -35.23
CA SER A 460 19.25 13.04 -34.12
C SER A 460 19.79 12.44 -32.82
N ILE A 461 19.51 11.16 -32.58
CA ILE A 461 20.00 10.39 -31.42
C ILE A 461 21.50 10.12 -31.56
N TYR A 462 21.97 9.81 -32.77
CA TYR A 462 23.39 9.63 -33.09
C TYR A 462 24.18 10.95 -33.11
N TYR A 463 23.70 11.97 -33.83
CA TYR A 463 24.44 13.21 -34.12
C TYR A 463 24.51 14.19 -32.95
N LYS A 464 23.65 14.08 -31.92
CA LYS A 464 23.79 14.90 -30.71
C LYS A 464 25.04 14.55 -29.88
N LYS A 465 25.75 13.45 -30.17
CA LYS A 465 26.99 13.07 -29.44
C LYS A 465 28.21 12.73 -30.30
N SER A 466 28.13 12.64 -31.63
CA SER A 466 29.35 12.58 -32.45
C SER A 466 30.21 13.86 -32.36
N TYR A 467 29.64 14.96 -31.86
CA TYR A 467 30.34 16.20 -31.55
C TYR A 467 30.93 16.27 -30.12
N ILE A 468 30.71 15.25 -29.27
CA ILE A 468 31.23 15.21 -27.88
C ILE A 468 32.48 14.30 -27.78
N TYR A 469 32.81 13.55 -28.84
CA TYR A 469 34.06 12.78 -28.96
C TYR A 469 35.10 13.46 -29.88
N ARG A 470 35.02 14.79 -30.03
CA ARG A 470 36.12 15.62 -30.56
C ARG A 470 36.64 16.54 -29.48
#